data_AF-A0A527YQ68-F1
#
_entry.id   AF-A0A527YQ68-F1
#
_cell.length_a   1.000
_cell.length_b   1.000
_cell.length_c   1.000
_cell.angle_alpha   90.00
_cell.angle_beta   90.00
_cell.angle_gamma   90.00
#
_symmetry.space_group_name_H-M   'P 1'
#
loop_
_entity.id
_entity.type
_entity.pdbx_description
1 polymer ?
#
loop_
_entity_poly.entity_id
_entity_poly.type
_entity_poly.pdbx_seq_one_letter_code
_entity_poly.pdbx_strand_id
1 'polypeptide(L)' 'ADIVSIFILPPSMKELKARLKRRAEDQESVIETRLKNARNEIEHWKEYDFVIINDDLDRAFAEVRGIVIA' A
#
# COMPACT_ATOMS: atom_id res chain seq x y z
N ALA A 1 19.32 -16.11 -3.24
CA ALA A 1 17.93 -15.81 -3.64
C ALA A 1 17.75 -14.33 -3.41
N ASP A 2 17.66 -13.54 -4.47
CA ASP A 2 17.37 -12.11 -4.36
C ASP A 2 15.92 -11.94 -3.92
N ILE A 3 15.71 -11.29 -2.77
CA ILE A 3 14.38 -10.97 -2.27
C ILE A 3 14.24 -9.46 -2.41
N VAL A 4 13.36 -9.05 -3.31
CA VAL A 4 13.05 -7.63 -3.53
C VAL A 4 11.77 -7.30 -2.77
N SER A 5 11.86 -6.38 -1.83
CA SER A 5 10.71 -5.95 -1.03
C SER A 5 10.00 -4.79 -1.72
N ILE A 6 8.77 -5.01 -2.17
CA ILE A 6 7.96 -4.01 -2.86
C ILE A 6 6.83 -3.53 -1.93
N PHE A 7 6.83 -2.25 -1.60
CA PHE A 7 5.77 -1.61 -0.83
C PHE A 7 4.73 -0.98 -1.76
N ILE A 8 3.49 -1.46 -1.69
CA ILE A 8 2.39 -0.95 -2.51
C ILE A 8 1.59 0.07 -1.69
N LEU A 9 1.81 1.34 -1.99
CA LEU A 9 1.11 2.45 -1.37
C LEU A 9 -0.23 2.73 -2.06
N PRO A 10 -1.29 2.99 -1.30
CA PRO A 10 -2.46 3.67 -1.86
C PRO A 10 -2.08 5.13 -2.23
N PRO A 11 -2.71 5.71 -3.26
CA PRO A 11 -2.45 7.08 -3.73
C PRO A 11 -2.81 8.14 -2.69
N SER A 12 -3.70 7.81 -1.76
CA SER A 12 -4.06 8.68 -0.66
C SER A 12 -4.54 7.89 0.55
N MET A 13 -4.25 8.43 1.74
CA MET A 13 -4.84 7.96 3.00
C MET A 13 -6.38 7.98 2.96
N LYS A 14 -6.97 8.89 2.18
CA LYS A 14 -8.43 8.97 1.99
C LYS A 14 -8.95 7.76 1.23
N GLU A 15 -8.24 7.31 0.20
CA GLU A 15 -8.59 6.09 -0.53
C GLU A 15 -8.35 4.84 0.29
N LEU A 16 -7.28 4.80 1.08
CA LEU A 16 -7.06 3.71 2.03
C LEU A 16 -8.24 3.61 3.02
N LYS A 17 -8.67 4.74 3.59
CA LYS A 17 -9.84 4.81 4.48
C LYS A 17 -11.11 4.35 3.75
N ALA A 18 -11.31 4.77 2.51
CA ALA A 18 -12.46 4.37 1.70
C ALA A 18 -12.46 2.87 1.40
N ARG A 19 -11.31 2.28 1.06
CA ARG A 19 -11.15 0.83 0.82
C ARG A 19 -11.33 0.03 2.11
N LEU A 20 -10.80 0.50 3.23
CA LEU A 20 -11.04 -0.08 4.56
C LEU A 20 -12.53 -0.03 4.91
N LYS A 21 -13.19 1.13 4.76
CA LYS A 21 -14.64 1.26 4.96
C LYS A 21 -15.47 0.40 4.01
N ARG A 22 -15.02 0.21 2.76
CA ARG A 22 -15.74 -0.60 1.75
C ARG A 22 -15.54 -2.10 1.97
N ARG A 23 -14.39 -2.52 2.51
CA ARG A 23 -14.10 -3.91 2.86
C ARG A 23 -14.69 -4.33 4.19
N ALA A 24 -14.95 -3.39 5.09
CA ALA A 24 -15.24 -3.70 6.47
C ALA A 24 -16.72 -3.49 6.82
N GLU A 25 -17.33 -4.57 7.31
CA GLU A 25 -18.39 -4.55 8.34
C GLU A 25 -17.81 -4.28 9.75
N ASP A 26 -16.50 -3.96 9.86
CA ASP A 26 -15.84 -3.69 11.14
C ASP A 26 -16.19 -2.31 11.72
N GLN A 27 -16.21 -2.25 13.04
CA GLN A 27 -16.41 -1.03 13.81
C GLN A 27 -15.36 0.06 13.48
N GLU A 28 -15.78 1.32 13.58
CA GLU A 28 -14.96 2.48 13.22
C GLU A 28 -13.60 2.54 13.97
N SER A 29 -13.54 1.97 15.18
CA SER A 29 -12.32 1.83 15.99
C SER A 29 -11.24 0.95 15.36
N VAL A 30 -11.63 -0.12 14.66
CA VAL A 30 -10.70 -1.02 13.96
C VAL A 30 -10.14 -0.34 12.71
N ILE A 31 -10.98 0.43 12.01
CA ILE A 31 -10.57 1.21 10.84
C ILE A 31 -9.54 2.26 11.23
N GLU A 32 -9.74 2.98 12.33
CA GLU A 32 -8.77 3.98 12.82
C GLU A 32 -7.45 3.34 13.20
N THR A 33 -7.48 2.19 13.87
CA THR A 33 -6.25 1.46 14.25
C THR A 33 -5.48 1.00 13.02
N ARG A 34 -6.16 0.43 12.01
CA ARG A 34 -5.52 0.03 10.74
C ARG A 34 -4.99 1.22 9.96
N LEU A 35 -5.71 2.34 9.96
CA LEU A 35 -5.26 3.57 9.30
C LEU A 35 -4.01 4.14 9.97
N LYS A 36 -3.95 4.07 11.30
CA LYS A 36 -2.78 4.47 12.08
C LYS A 36 -1.59 3.54 11.84
N ASN A 37 -1.82 2.23 11.80
CA ASN A 37 -0.80 1.25 11.46
C ASN A 37 -0.25 1.47 10.05
N ALA A 38 -1.12 1.68 9.05
CA ALA A 38 -0.69 1.98 7.69
C ALA A 38 0.12 3.29 7.63
N ARG A 39 -0.24 4.31 8.43
CA ARG A 39 0.56 5.54 8.53
C ARG A 39 1.95 5.26 9.10
N ASN A 40 2.05 4.43 10.13
CA ASN A 40 3.34 4.02 10.69
C ASN A 40 4.14 3.18 9.68
N GLU A 41 3.51 2.24 8.97
CA GLU A 41 4.18 1.45 7.93
C GLU A 41 4.68 2.33 6.77
N ILE A 42 3.92 3.36 6.40
CA ILE A 42 4.39 4.38 5.46
C ILE A 42 5.67 5.03 5.99
N GLU A 43 5.80 5.39 7.27
CA GLU A 43 7.07 5.96 7.76
C GLU A 43 8.27 5.01 7.60
N HIS A 44 8.02 3.70 7.56
CA HIS A 44 9.01 2.65 7.34
C HIS A 44 9.17 2.27 5.84
N TRP A 45 8.55 3.00 4.89
CA TRP A 45 8.66 2.72 3.45
C TRP A 45 10.12 2.69 2.97
N LYS A 46 11.01 3.39 3.68
CA LYS A 46 12.46 3.46 3.39
C LYS A 46 13.20 2.14 3.56
N GLU A 47 12.61 1.17 4.25
CA GLU A 47 13.19 -0.17 4.42
C GLU A 47 12.88 -1.10 3.24
N TYR A 48 12.02 -0.67 2.31
CA TYR A 48 11.66 -1.43 1.12
C TYR A 48 12.51 -0.99 -0.08
N ASP A 49 12.88 -1.95 -0.92
CA ASP A 49 13.67 -1.71 -2.14
C ASP A 49 12.90 -0.87 -3.18
N PHE A 50 11.58 -1.07 -3.26
CA PHE A 50 10.72 -0.34 -4.20
C PHE A 50 9.42 0.11 -3.54
N VAL A 51 8.97 1.30 -3.92
CA VAL A 51 7.68 1.85 -3.51
C VAL A 51 6.84 2.14 -4.75
N ILE A 52 5.66 1.54 -4.81
CA ILE A 52 4.74 1.67 -5.95
C ILE A 52 3.45 2.30 -5.45
N ILE A 53 3.02 3.37 -6.11
CA ILE A 53 1.76 4.03 -5.80
C ILE A 53 0.67 3.38 -6.66
N ASN A 54 -0.27 2.70 -6.03
CA ASN A 54 -1.41 2.05 -6.66
C ASN A 54 -2.55 3.04 -6.90
N ASP A 55 -2.26 4.11 -7.66
CA ASP A 55 -3.27 5.04 -8.18
C ASP A 55 -4.14 4.38 -9.24
N ASP A 56 -3.47 3.64 -10.13
CA ASP A 56 -4.04 2.90 -11.24
C ASP A 56 -3.47 1.47 -11.24
N LEU A 57 -4.37 0.48 -11.34
CA LEU A 57 -3.98 -0.93 -11.31
C LEU A 57 -3.08 -1.31 -12.48
N ASP A 58 -3.37 -0.81 -13.69
CA ASP A 58 -2.60 -1.11 -14.89
C ASP A 58 -1.20 -0.48 -14.80
N ARG A 59 -1.11 0.75 -14.29
CA ARG A 59 0.17 1.43 -14.06
C ARG A 59 1.00 0.73 -13.00
N ALA A 60 0.43 0.46 -11.83
CA ALA A 60 1.13 -0.24 -10.76
C ALA A 60 1.62 -1.63 -11.21
N PHE A 61 0.82 -2.34 -12.03
CA PHE A 61 1.19 -3.63 -12.58
C PHE A 61 2.33 -3.52 -13.61
N ALA A 62 2.36 -2.46 -14.42
CA ALA A 62 3.48 -2.19 -15.32
C ALA A 62 4.78 -1.90 -14.55
N GLU A 63 4.71 -1.11 -13.47
CA GLU A 63 5.87 -0.81 -12.61
C GLU A 63 6.41 -2.07 -11.92
N VAL A 64 5.53 -2.89 -11.31
CA VAL A 64 5.94 -4.18 -10.71
C VAL A 64 6.60 -5.08 -11.76
N ARG A 65 6.00 -5.20 -12.96
CA ARG A 65 6.60 -6.01 -14.03
C ARG A 65 7.98 -5.51 -14.43
N GLY A 66 8.17 -4.19 -14.53
CA GLY A 66 9.49 -3.62 -14.81
C GLY A 66 10.54 -4.00 -13.75
N ILE A 67 10.14 -4.02 -12.48
CA ILE A 67 11.03 -4.37 -11.35
C ILE A 67 11.37 -5.86 -11.34
N VAL A 68 10.42 -6.74 -11.66
CA VAL A 68 10.61 -8.21 -11.62
C VAL A 68 11.42 -8.73 -12.83
N ILE A 69 11.44 -8.00 -13.95
CA ILE A 69 12.13 -8.39 -15.18
C ILE A 69 13.59 -7.89 -15.21
N ALA A 70 13.94 -6.94 -14.33
CA ALA A 70 15.27 -6.33 -14.26
C ALA A 70 16.35 -7.26 -13.66
#